data_AF-A0A8T0F5B7-F1
#
_entry.id   AF-A0A8T0F5B7-F1
#
_cell.length_a   1.000
_cell.length_b   1.000
_cell.length_c   1.000
_cell.angle_alpha   90.00
_cell.angle_beta   90.00
_cell.angle_gamma   90.00
#
_symmetry.space_group_name_H-M   'P 1'
#
loop_
_entity.id
_entity.type
_entity.pdbx_description
1 polymer ?
#
loop_
_entity_poly.entity_id
_entity_poly.type
_entity_poly.pdbx_seq_one_letter_code
_entity_poly.pdbx_strand_id
1 'polypeptide(L)'
;MAAKKHFNVGDLIWAKMKGFPFWPGRIAKPPTDARSSAPKKTRHYVFFFGSENHAWIKDQNIVHHSEEMLQSASTKKKSNSLKLAIKQITKEAPKNAKLLVKAKKSLKKSREVSASGTEKKIAKYKKKVQRMKVKTESPKVRKKVLSKRRVISSRFTRRELQPGPTRNLHEPRPSDKKIGFIGLGKMGKTLVKHLLTSNHMVTIYDTTFNNCRDFIQFGVTIALTPDDVVQMCDIIFCCVSDSEAVKRVVFGNDGILSGLERSPPGSKGYVEMTTMDSTTSIEIAEAITSKGGRYLQATLCGTTTMAENGSLLILSAGDQQVFIDCNTCFCSFSGIARLLSYDVGCLSKINIINNMLIGISHVALAECLTFVERCNLNPDLFMDIVENSQLGSPLLAHIGESLLSRAFPNDTSAVKRQQKDLQLALSLDTNGELKMFVTAMANELFKRAKRDHYSDVYDVYTMANY
;
A
#
# COMPACT_ATOMS: atom_id res chain seq x y z
N MET A 1 28.58 8.24 41.95
CA MET A 1 28.31 6.88 41.41
C MET A 1 26.82 6.76 41.10
N ALA A 2 26.43 6.60 39.83
CA ALA A 2 25.03 6.46 39.46
C ALA A 2 24.51 5.06 39.88
N ALA A 3 23.35 5.01 40.54
CA ALA A 3 22.70 3.76 40.93
C ALA A 3 22.51 2.84 39.70
N LYS A 4 22.92 1.58 39.82
CA LYS A 4 22.68 0.56 38.78
C LYS A 4 21.16 0.37 38.63
N LYS A 5 20.59 0.86 37.53
CA LYS A 5 19.19 0.60 37.17
C LYS A 5 19.03 -0.88 36.86
N HIS A 6 18.22 -1.60 37.64
CA HIS A 6 17.86 -2.98 37.37
C HIS A 6 16.57 -3.00 36.56
N PHE A 7 16.56 -3.73 35.44
CA PHE A 7 15.36 -3.92 34.64
C PHE A 7 15.01 -5.40 34.50
N ASN A 8 13.76 -5.75 34.73
CA ASN A 8 13.23 -7.11 34.67
C ASN A 8 12.42 -7.35 33.38
N VAL A 9 12.29 -8.62 32.99
CA VAL A 9 11.41 -9.02 31.89
C VAL A 9 9.97 -8.64 32.23
N GLY A 10 9.31 -7.92 31.33
CA GLY A 10 7.96 -7.39 31.52
C GLY A 10 7.90 -5.92 31.94
N ASP A 11 9.03 -5.30 32.32
CA ASP A 11 9.06 -3.89 32.69
C ASP A 11 8.73 -3.00 31.49
N LEU A 12 7.83 -2.03 31.72
CA LEU A 12 7.52 -0.97 30.75
C LEU A 12 8.64 0.06 30.78
N ILE A 13 9.20 0.33 29.61
CA ILE A 13 10.38 1.18 29.45
C ILE A 13 10.24 2.09 28.22
N TRP A 14 11.11 3.08 28.17
CA TRP A 14 11.40 3.87 26.99
C TRP A 14 12.83 3.59 26.57
N ALA A 15 13.03 3.14 25.34
CA ALA A 15 14.35 2.79 24.81
C ALA A 15 14.71 3.70 23.63
N LYS A 16 15.99 4.05 23.53
CA LYS A 16 16.53 4.88 22.45
C LYS A 16 17.45 4.06 21.54
N MET A 17 17.15 4.02 20.24
CA MET A 17 18.05 3.48 19.22
C MET A 17 18.94 4.58 18.61
N LYS A 18 20.07 4.20 18.00
CA LYS A 18 20.95 5.15 17.30
C LYS A 18 20.15 5.82 16.17
N GLY A 19 20.07 7.14 16.17
CA GLY A 19 19.32 7.91 15.16
C GLY A 19 17.83 8.12 15.45
N PHE A 20 17.29 7.56 16.54
CA PHE A 20 15.86 7.66 16.86
C PHE A 20 15.61 8.30 18.24
N PRO A 21 14.45 8.94 18.47
CA PRO A 21 14.05 9.41 19.80
C PRO A 21 13.74 8.22 20.73
N PHE A 22 13.53 8.52 22.01
CA PHE A 22 13.03 7.51 22.96
C PHE A 22 11.67 6.99 22.50
N TRP A 23 11.52 5.66 22.46
CA TRP A 23 10.33 4.98 22.01
C TRP A 23 9.78 4.04 23.09
N PRO A 24 8.46 3.96 23.28
CA PRO A 24 7.87 3.14 24.33
C PRO A 24 7.94 1.65 23.97
N GLY A 25 8.25 0.81 24.96
CA GLY A 25 8.39 -0.62 24.78
C GLY A 25 8.35 -1.38 26.10
N ARG A 26 8.64 -2.67 26.03
CA ARG A 26 8.81 -3.54 27.21
C ARG A 26 10.03 -4.43 27.05
N ILE A 27 10.58 -4.86 28.17
CA ILE A 27 11.65 -5.87 28.16
C ILE A 27 11.03 -7.23 27.89
N ALA A 28 11.49 -7.90 26.84
CA ALA A 28 11.00 -9.19 26.39
C ALA A 28 12.07 -10.28 26.56
N LYS A 29 11.65 -11.54 26.47
CA LYS A 29 12.60 -12.67 26.34
C LYS A 29 13.00 -12.80 24.87
N PRO A 30 14.28 -13.05 24.56
CA PRO A 30 14.69 -13.35 23.19
C PRO A 30 14.06 -14.66 22.71
N PRO A 31 13.66 -14.78 21.43
CA PRO A 31 13.17 -16.03 20.85
C PRO A 31 14.28 -17.09 20.80
N THR A 32 13.90 -18.37 20.89
CA THR A 32 14.81 -19.53 20.99
C THR A 32 15.77 -19.69 19.81
N ASP A 33 15.46 -19.09 18.65
CA ASP A 33 16.25 -19.20 17.42
C ASP A 33 17.17 -17.99 17.16
N ALA A 34 17.23 -17.03 18.10
CA ALA A 34 18.12 -15.88 17.98
C ALA A 34 19.58 -16.29 18.28
N ARG A 35 20.32 -16.71 17.26
CA ARG A 35 21.80 -16.80 17.31
C ARG A 35 22.39 -15.41 17.54
N SER A 36 22.60 -15.07 18.80
CA SER A 36 23.57 -14.07 19.24
C SER A 36 24.05 -14.50 20.61
N SER A 37 25.37 -14.67 20.75
CA SER A 37 26.07 -14.93 22.02
C SER A 37 25.45 -14.13 23.17
N ALA A 38 25.15 -14.79 24.30
CA ALA A 38 24.60 -14.17 25.50
C ALA A 38 25.27 -12.80 25.76
N PRO A 39 24.53 -11.68 25.67
CA PRO A 39 25.17 -10.38 25.76
C PRO A 39 25.66 -10.16 27.20
N LYS A 40 26.85 -9.54 27.32
CA LYS A 40 27.41 -8.96 28.55
C LYS A 40 26.28 -8.29 29.37
N LYS A 41 26.34 -8.35 30.73
CA LYS A 41 25.38 -7.88 31.77
C LYS A 41 24.84 -6.43 31.66
N THR A 42 24.78 -5.84 30.48
CA THR A 42 24.57 -4.41 30.18
C THR A 42 23.70 -4.18 28.93
N ARG A 43 23.01 -5.23 28.44
CA ARG A 43 22.06 -5.14 27.32
C ARG A 43 20.78 -5.92 27.63
N HIS A 44 19.64 -5.33 27.29
CA HIS A 44 18.31 -5.92 27.43
C HIS A 44 17.66 -6.11 26.05
N TYR A 45 16.90 -7.19 25.91
CA TYR A 45 16.07 -7.43 24.73
C TYR A 45 14.75 -6.68 24.88
N VAL A 46 14.49 -5.74 23.99
CA VAL A 46 13.36 -4.81 24.06
C VAL A 46 12.41 -5.06 22.90
N PHE A 47 11.12 -5.14 23.19
CA PHE A 47 10.02 -5.07 22.23
C PHE A 47 9.47 -3.65 22.17
N PHE A 48 9.41 -3.06 20.97
CA PHE A 48 8.92 -1.70 20.75
C PHE A 48 7.44 -1.70 20.36
N PHE A 49 6.62 -0.96 21.10
CA PHE A 49 5.19 -0.87 20.84
C PHE A 49 4.88 -0.12 19.54
N GLY A 50 3.78 -0.47 18.87
CA GLY A 50 3.32 0.16 17.63
C GLY A 50 4.15 -0.14 16.38
N SER A 51 5.44 -0.46 16.50
CA SER A 51 6.30 -0.91 15.39
C SER A 51 6.54 -2.42 15.37
N GLU A 52 6.20 -3.14 16.45
CA GLU A 52 6.39 -4.58 16.66
C GLU A 52 7.84 -5.11 16.48
N ASN A 53 8.80 -4.19 16.36
CA ASN A 53 10.23 -4.49 16.26
C ASN A 53 10.84 -4.93 17.59
N HIS A 54 11.93 -5.68 17.50
CA HIS A 54 12.73 -6.12 18.65
C HIS A 54 14.20 -5.75 18.47
N ALA A 55 14.88 -5.33 19.54
CA ALA A 55 16.32 -5.07 19.49
C ALA A 55 17.01 -5.25 20.85
N TRP A 56 18.32 -5.49 20.82
CA TRP A 56 19.19 -5.45 21.99
C TRP A 56 19.65 -4.03 22.29
N ILE A 57 19.23 -3.48 23.44
CA ILE A 57 19.49 -2.09 23.84
C ILE A 57 20.38 -2.07 25.09
N LYS A 58 21.39 -1.18 25.13
CA LYS A 58 22.26 -0.99 26.30
C LYS A 58 21.51 -0.29 27.44
N ASP A 59 21.81 -0.61 28.69
CA ASP A 59 21.13 -0.06 29.90
C ASP A 59 21.08 1.48 29.91
N GLN A 60 22.14 2.14 29.46
CA GLN A 60 22.24 3.61 29.39
C GLN A 60 21.19 4.26 28.47
N ASN A 61 20.65 3.49 27.52
CA ASN A 61 19.65 3.94 26.55
C ASN A 61 18.24 3.50 26.93
N ILE A 62 18.03 3.02 28.16
CA ILE A 62 16.75 2.56 28.70
C ILE A 62 16.36 3.41 29.91
N VAL A 63 15.10 3.83 29.95
CA VAL A 63 14.50 4.56 31.07
C VAL A 63 13.19 3.88 31.46
N HIS A 64 12.89 3.77 32.76
CA HIS A 64 11.58 3.27 33.19
C HIS A 64 10.46 4.16 32.71
N HIS A 65 9.30 3.56 32.45
CA HIS A 65 8.11 4.29 32.11
C HIS A 65 7.69 5.26 33.22
N SER A 66 7.43 6.52 32.86
CA SER A 66 6.87 7.56 33.74
C SER A 66 5.77 8.35 33.01
N GLU A 67 4.84 8.94 33.77
CA GLU A 67 3.77 9.81 33.22
C GLU A 67 4.34 11.06 32.52
N GLU A 68 5.50 11.56 32.95
CA GLU A 68 6.19 12.71 32.32
C GLU A 68 6.69 12.38 30.90
N MET A 69 7.19 11.16 30.69
CA MET A 69 7.60 10.68 29.36
C MET A 69 6.39 10.51 28.44
N LEU A 70 5.24 10.09 28.98
CA LEU A 70 3.98 10.05 28.23
C LEU A 70 3.50 11.46 27.84
N GLN A 71 3.54 12.41 28.77
CA GLN A 71 3.10 13.78 28.52
C GLN A 71 4.00 14.48 27.48
N SER A 72 5.32 14.33 27.58
CA SER A 72 6.28 14.88 26.62
C SER A 72 6.21 14.22 25.22
N ALA A 73 5.86 12.93 25.16
CA ALA A 73 5.55 12.27 23.89
C ALA A 73 4.16 12.65 23.35
N SER A 74 3.25 13.15 24.21
CA SER A 74 1.89 13.49 23.82
C SER A 74 1.75 14.87 23.15
N THR A 75 2.65 15.79 23.43
CA THR A 75 2.60 17.20 22.98
C THR A 75 3.20 17.46 21.59
N LYS A 76 3.84 16.47 20.95
CA LYS A 76 4.45 16.62 19.61
C LYS A 76 3.51 16.13 18.50
N LYS A 77 3.64 16.68 17.27
CA LYS A 77 2.92 16.21 16.06
C LYS A 77 3.30 14.73 15.81
N LYS A 78 2.34 13.80 15.97
CA LYS A 78 2.62 12.35 16.09
C LYS A 78 2.48 11.58 14.78
N SER A 79 3.45 10.71 14.49
CA SER A 79 3.26 9.62 13.51
C SER A 79 2.20 8.63 14.02
N ASN A 80 1.50 7.94 13.11
CA ASN A 80 0.48 6.95 13.48
C ASN A 80 1.06 5.79 14.30
N SER A 81 2.30 5.37 14.02
CA SER A 81 3.03 4.36 14.80
C SER A 81 3.26 4.79 16.25
N LEU A 82 3.60 6.06 16.50
CA LEU A 82 3.79 6.58 17.85
C LEU A 82 2.45 6.68 18.61
N LYS A 83 1.35 7.02 17.92
CA LYS A 83 0.00 7.02 18.52
C LYS A 83 -0.40 5.62 19.00
N LEU A 84 -0.17 4.60 18.16
CA LEU A 84 -0.42 3.19 18.51
C LEU A 84 0.48 2.73 19.68
N ALA A 85 1.76 3.10 19.64
CA ALA A 85 2.72 2.77 20.68
C ALA A 85 2.34 3.36 22.05
N ILE A 86 1.89 4.63 22.08
CA ILE A 86 1.38 5.31 23.27
C ILE A 86 0.09 4.65 23.78
N LYS A 87 -0.84 4.29 22.88
CA LYS A 87 -2.08 3.58 23.25
C LYS A 87 -1.77 2.23 23.89
N GLN A 88 -0.78 1.50 23.37
CA GLN A 88 -0.39 0.19 23.85
C GLN A 88 0.31 0.25 25.21
N ILE A 89 1.30 1.13 25.41
CA ILE A 89 1.94 1.28 26.73
C ILE A 89 0.96 1.77 27.79
N THR A 90 -0.01 2.61 27.43
CA THR A 90 -1.07 3.07 28.35
C THR A 90 -2.03 1.94 28.74
N LYS A 91 -2.25 0.98 27.83
CA LYS A 91 -3.08 -0.22 28.08
C LYS A 91 -2.34 -1.24 28.95
N GLU A 92 -1.04 -1.39 28.76
CA GLU A 92 -0.19 -2.33 29.51
C GLU A 92 0.27 -1.77 30.87
N ALA A 93 0.24 -0.45 31.07
CA ALA A 93 0.52 0.18 32.36
C ALA A 93 -0.50 -0.28 33.43
N PRO A 94 -0.06 -0.75 34.61
CA PRO A 94 -0.97 -1.21 35.65
C PRO A 94 -1.92 -0.06 36.06
N LYS A 95 -3.23 -0.36 36.17
CA LYS A 95 -4.30 0.57 36.64
C LYS A 95 -4.14 1.05 38.10
N ASN A 96 -2.95 1.01 38.67
CA ASN A 96 -2.64 1.40 40.05
C ASN A 96 -1.81 2.69 40.11
N ALA A 97 -2.35 3.77 39.57
CA ALA A 97 -1.88 5.14 39.87
C ALA A 97 -3.04 6.10 40.20
N LYS A 98 -4.29 5.77 39.82
CA LYS A 98 -5.48 6.55 40.16
C LYS A 98 -5.92 6.46 41.63
N LEU A 99 -5.38 5.51 42.41
CA LEU A 99 -5.66 5.37 43.85
C LEU A 99 -4.71 6.17 44.74
N LEU A 100 -3.46 6.46 44.32
CA LEU A 100 -2.50 7.20 45.14
C LEU A 100 -2.64 8.72 45.05
N VAL A 101 -3.19 9.24 43.94
CA VAL A 101 -3.51 10.67 43.81
C VAL A 101 -4.83 11.02 44.51
N LYS A 102 -5.82 10.11 44.52
CA LYS A 102 -7.04 10.27 45.33
C LYS A 102 -6.77 10.11 46.82
N ALA A 103 -5.91 9.17 47.24
CA ALA A 103 -5.50 9.01 48.63
C ALA A 103 -4.73 10.22 49.19
N LYS A 104 -3.82 10.83 48.39
CA LYS A 104 -3.11 12.07 48.79
C LYS A 104 -3.99 13.32 48.78
N LYS A 105 -5.02 13.38 47.93
CA LYS A 105 -6.05 14.44 47.96
C LYS A 105 -7.05 14.26 49.12
N SER A 106 -7.34 13.03 49.56
CA SER A 106 -8.20 12.78 50.71
C SER A 106 -7.49 12.95 52.07
N LEU A 107 -6.18 12.67 52.15
CA LEU A 107 -5.36 12.90 53.36
C LEU A 107 -5.09 14.39 53.67
N LYS A 108 -5.29 15.29 52.70
CA LYS A 108 -5.19 16.75 52.90
C LYS A 108 -6.53 17.41 53.25
N LYS A 109 -7.64 16.65 53.21
CA LYS A 109 -9.02 17.14 53.43
C LYS A 109 -9.70 16.53 54.66
N SER A 110 -8.97 15.75 55.47
CA SER A 110 -9.44 15.13 56.72
C SER A 110 -8.69 15.65 57.95
N ARG A 111 -8.26 16.92 57.92
CA ARG A 111 -8.01 17.76 59.09
C ARG A 111 -9.04 18.87 59.05
N GLU A 112 -10.30 18.49 59.25
CA GLU A 112 -11.40 19.37 59.68
C GLU A 112 -12.69 18.56 59.66
N VAL A 113 -13.38 18.61 60.80
CA VAL A 113 -14.75 18.17 61.07
C VAL A 113 -15.00 16.67 61.24
N SER A 114 -15.26 16.38 62.50
CA SER A 114 -15.73 15.18 63.16
C SER A 114 -17.16 14.74 62.80
N ALA A 115 -17.38 13.44 63.02
CA ALA A 115 -18.58 12.79 63.56
C ALA A 115 -19.69 12.25 62.63
N SER A 116 -19.91 10.93 62.81
CA SER A 116 -21.15 10.14 62.73
C SER A 116 -21.52 9.41 61.42
N GLY A 117 -21.89 8.13 61.59
CA GLY A 117 -22.84 7.45 60.70
C GLY A 117 -22.34 6.22 59.94
N THR A 118 -21.95 5.16 60.64
CA THR A 118 -21.60 3.85 60.07
C THR A 118 -22.84 3.06 59.60
N GLU A 119 -22.65 2.25 58.56
CA GLU A 119 -23.32 0.98 58.31
C GLU A 119 -24.84 0.96 58.05
N LYS A 120 -25.21 0.98 56.75
CA LYS A 120 -26.31 0.20 56.15
C LYS A 120 -26.45 0.56 54.66
N LYS A 121 -25.72 -0.12 53.75
CA LYS A 121 -26.11 -0.18 52.31
C LYS A 121 -25.33 -1.15 51.40
N ILE A 122 -24.38 -1.95 51.90
CA ILE A 122 -23.61 -2.90 51.06
C ILE A 122 -24.20 -4.34 51.07
N ALA A 123 -25.25 -4.61 51.84
CA ALA A 123 -25.86 -5.94 51.93
C ALA A 123 -26.98 -6.23 50.90
N LYS A 124 -27.39 -5.26 50.06
CA LYS A 124 -28.58 -5.41 49.19
C LYS A 124 -28.31 -5.74 47.71
N TYR A 125 -27.04 -5.80 47.27
CA TYR A 125 -26.71 -6.03 45.85
C TYR A 125 -26.13 -7.41 45.50
N LYS A 126 -25.85 -8.27 46.48
CA LYS A 126 -25.31 -9.63 46.26
C LYS A 126 -26.35 -10.75 46.19
N LYS A 127 -27.66 -10.45 46.28
CA LYS A 127 -28.74 -11.47 46.30
C LYS A 127 -29.63 -11.52 45.05
N LYS A 128 -29.29 -10.83 43.95
CA LYS A 128 -30.14 -10.74 42.73
C LYS A 128 -29.54 -11.35 41.45
N VAL A 129 -28.42 -12.08 41.52
CA VAL A 129 -27.78 -12.69 40.32
C VAL A 129 -27.66 -14.23 40.42
N GLN A 130 -28.20 -14.85 41.47
CA GLN A 130 -28.34 -16.32 41.56
C GLN A 130 -29.81 -16.69 41.69
N ARG A 131 -30.55 -16.59 40.58
CA ARG A 131 -31.80 -17.34 40.30
C ARG A 131 -32.36 -16.87 38.95
N MET A 132 -31.89 -17.47 37.87
CA MET A 132 -32.60 -17.61 36.58
C MET A 132 -31.88 -18.72 35.79
N LYS A 133 -32.18 -19.98 36.13
CA LYS A 133 -31.97 -21.16 35.29
C LYS A 133 -33.35 -21.67 34.94
N VAL A 134 -33.76 -21.56 33.68
CA VAL A 134 -34.85 -22.35 33.10
C VAL A 134 -34.39 -22.92 31.77
N LYS A 135 -34.85 -24.15 31.55
CA LYS A 135 -34.50 -25.18 30.58
C LYS A 135 -34.72 -24.76 29.12
N THR A 136 -33.86 -25.25 28.23
CA THR A 136 -34.23 -25.57 26.84
C THR A 136 -33.53 -26.86 26.43
N GLU A 137 -34.34 -27.87 26.10
CA GLU A 137 -33.95 -29.17 25.55
C GLU A 137 -33.52 -29.04 24.09
N SER A 138 -32.56 -29.88 23.69
CA SER A 138 -31.98 -29.93 22.35
C SER A 138 -32.75 -30.89 21.44
N PRO A 139 -33.04 -30.56 20.16
CA PRO A 139 -33.41 -31.56 19.18
C PRO A 139 -32.17 -32.13 18.49
N LYS A 140 -32.06 -33.46 18.49
CA LYS A 140 -31.12 -34.25 17.67
C LYS A 140 -31.54 -34.17 16.19
N VAL A 141 -30.69 -33.65 15.31
CA VAL A 141 -30.88 -33.76 13.86
C VAL A 141 -30.02 -34.89 13.31
N ARG A 142 -30.72 -35.89 12.74
CA ARG A 142 -30.19 -37.05 12.00
C ARG A 142 -29.49 -36.60 10.71
N LYS A 143 -28.28 -37.13 10.47
CA LYS A 143 -27.66 -37.19 9.15
C LYS A 143 -28.56 -38.01 8.21
N LYS A 144 -29.06 -37.40 7.14
CA LYS A 144 -29.67 -38.12 6.01
C LYS A 144 -28.78 -37.94 4.79
N VAL A 145 -28.33 -39.07 4.29
CA VAL A 145 -27.64 -39.29 3.01
C VAL A 145 -28.51 -38.72 1.88
N LEU A 146 -27.92 -37.85 1.05
CA LEU A 146 -28.50 -37.47 -0.24
C LEU A 146 -27.61 -38.01 -1.36
N SER A 147 -28.29 -38.74 -2.23
CA SER A 147 -27.78 -39.58 -3.30
C SER A 147 -27.37 -38.78 -4.54
N LYS A 148 -26.36 -39.33 -5.22
CA LYS A 148 -25.99 -39.23 -6.65
C LYS A 148 -26.83 -38.24 -7.49
N ARG A 149 -26.19 -37.14 -7.92
CA ARG A 149 -26.51 -36.49 -9.20
C ARG A 149 -25.29 -36.53 -10.12
N ARG A 150 -25.51 -37.08 -11.32
CA ARG A 150 -24.56 -37.19 -12.44
C ARG A 150 -24.07 -35.79 -12.82
N VAL A 151 -22.75 -35.61 -12.82
CA VAL A 151 -22.09 -34.49 -13.51
C VAL A 151 -21.78 -34.97 -14.92
N ILE A 152 -22.41 -34.34 -15.91
CA ILE A 152 -22.08 -34.48 -17.32
C ILE A 152 -20.76 -33.73 -17.53
N SER A 153 -19.75 -34.42 -18.05
CA SER A 153 -18.44 -33.86 -18.31
C SER A 153 -18.46 -32.97 -19.56
N SER A 154 -18.05 -31.72 -19.45
CA SER A 154 -17.51 -30.96 -20.57
C SER A 154 -16.04 -30.67 -20.27
N ARG A 155 -15.15 -31.37 -20.97
CA ARG A 155 -13.69 -31.21 -20.90
C ARG A 155 -13.32 -29.85 -21.48
N PHE A 156 -13.16 -28.84 -20.64
CA PHE A 156 -12.24 -27.74 -20.90
C PHE A 156 -10.97 -28.03 -20.12
N THR A 157 -9.93 -28.48 -20.81
CA THR A 157 -8.59 -28.66 -20.25
C THR A 157 -8.01 -27.29 -19.89
N ARG A 158 -8.20 -26.90 -18.63
CA ARG A 158 -7.47 -25.80 -17.99
C ARG A 158 -5.98 -26.17 -18.02
N ARG A 159 -5.18 -25.55 -18.88
CA ARG A 159 -3.72 -25.55 -18.71
C ARG A 159 -3.46 -24.86 -17.38
N GLU A 160 -3.09 -25.64 -16.37
CA GLU A 160 -2.59 -25.10 -15.10
C GLU A 160 -1.30 -24.32 -15.39
N LEU A 161 -1.39 -23.00 -15.30
CA LEU A 161 -0.23 -22.13 -15.15
C LEU A 161 0.46 -22.54 -13.85
N GLN A 162 1.55 -23.29 -13.94
CA GLN A 162 2.36 -23.59 -12.78
C GLN A 162 3.01 -22.30 -12.28
N PRO A 163 2.90 -21.96 -10.97
CA PRO A 163 3.67 -20.88 -10.40
C PRO A 163 5.16 -21.23 -10.50
N GLY A 164 5.93 -20.35 -11.14
CA GLY A 164 7.38 -20.48 -11.25
C GLY A 164 8.05 -20.56 -9.86
N PRO A 165 9.30 -21.04 -9.79
CA PRO A 165 9.95 -21.40 -8.53
C PRO A 165 10.09 -20.19 -7.61
N THR A 166 9.45 -20.24 -6.45
CA THR A 166 9.70 -19.33 -5.33
C THR A 166 11.05 -19.68 -4.70
N ARG A 167 12.14 -19.04 -5.15
CA ARG A 167 13.45 -19.13 -4.48
C ARG A 167 13.45 -18.29 -3.20
N ASN A 168 14.00 -18.85 -2.13
CA ASN A 168 14.24 -18.19 -0.85
C ASN A 168 15.06 -16.89 -1.01
N LEU A 169 14.67 -15.86 -0.27
CA LEU A 169 15.22 -14.50 -0.24
C LEU A 169 16.68 -14.46 0.22
N HIS A 170 17.62 -14.66 -0.70
CA HIS A 170 18.86 -13.91 -0.65
C HIS A 170 18.54 -12.47 -1.09
N GLU A 171 19.10 -11.46 -0.43
CA GLU A 171 19.07 -10.09 -0.94
C GLU A 171 19.41 -10.12 -2.43
N PRO A 172 18.55 -9.60 -3.31
CA PRO A 172 18.79 -9.68 -4.74
C PRO A 172 20.10 -8.95 -5.03
N ARG A 173 21.11 -9.71 -5.47
CA ARG A 173 22.35 -9.12 -5.96
C ARG A 173 22.00 -8.21 -7.14
N PRO A 174 22.70 -7.07 -7.30
CA PRO A 174 22.49 -6.22 -8.46
C PRO A 174 22.72 -7.01 -9.74
N SER A 175 21.98 -6.65 -10.80
CA SER A 175 22.23 -7.20 -12.13
C SER A 175 23.63 -6.78 -12.62
N ASP A 176 24.32 -7.68 -13.31
CA ASP A 176 25.57 -7.35 -14.03
C ASP A 176 25.29 -6.46 -15.26
N LYS A 177 24.03 -6.34 -15.67
CA LYS A 177 23.59 -5.47 -16.77
C LYS A 177 23.69 -4.00 -16.38
N LYS A 178 24.16 -3.18 -17.31
CA LYS A 178 24.14 -1.71 -17.18
C LYS A 178 22.73 -1.19 -17.41
N ILE A 179 22.23 -0.38 -16.49
CA ILE A 179 20.85 0.10 -16.49
C ILE A 179 20.79 1.56 -16.94
N GLY A 180 19.99 1.84 -17.95
CA GLY A 180 19.62 3.18 -18.38
C GLY A 180 18.28 3.57 -17.78
N PHE A 181 18.10 4.83 -17.37
CA PHE A 181 16.82 5.34 -16.91
C PHE A 181 16.52 6.70 -17.52
N ILE A 182 15.41 6.79 -18.24
CA ILE A 182 14.93 7.99 -18.92
C ILE A 182 13.67 8.50 -18.23
N GLY A 183 13.68 9.77 -17.85
CA GLY A 183 12.56 10.44 -17.20
C GLY A 183 12.68 10.45 -15.68
N LEU A 184 13.06 11.59 -15.13
CA LEU A 184 13.28 11.84 -13.70
C LEU A 184 12.16 12.74 -13.14
N GLY A 185 10.92 12.40 -13.48
CA GLY A 185 9.73 12.93 -12.81
C GLY A 185 9.57 12.39 -11.38
N LYS A 186 8.45 12.69 -10.72
CA LYS A 186 8.17 12.24 -9.34
C LYS A 186 8.31 10.73 -9.17
N MET A 187 7.80 9.95 -10.13
CA MET A 187 7.90 8.49 -10.12
C MET A 187 9.34 8.05 -10.44
N GLY A 188 9.88 8.49 -11.59
CA GLY A 188 11.22 8.11 -12.03
C GLY A 188 12.33 8.38 -11.01
N LYS A 189 12.33 9.54 -10.34
CA LYS A 189 13.31 9.84 -9.27
C LYS A 189 13.27 8.80 -8.14
N THR A 190 12.07 8.35 -7.77
CA THR A 190 11.89 7.36 -6.70
C THR A 190 12.42 6.00 -7.13
N LEU A 191 12.15 5.59 -8.37
CA LEU A 191 12.63 4.31 -8.90
C LEU A 191 14.15 4.29 -9.04
N VAL A 192 14.76 5.36 -9.55
CA VAL A 192 16.22 5.49 -9.66
C VAL A 192 16.88 5.42 -8.28
N LYS A 193 16.32 6.04 -7.25
CA LYS A 193 16.85 5.94 -5.88
C LYS A 193 16.88 4.49 -5.38
N HIS A 194 15.86 3.69 -5.67
CA HIS A 194 15.84 2.26 -5.31
C HIS A 194 16.87 1.46 -6.08
N LEU A 195 17.02 1.70 -7.39
CA LEU A 195 18.04 1.07 -8.24
C LEU A 195 19.45 1.32 -7.69
N LEU A 196 19.75 2.58 -7.34
CA LEU A 196 21.03 2.98 -6.77
C LEU A 196 21.26 2.39 -5.37
N THR A 197 20.23 2.39 -4.51
CA THR A 197 20.33 1.81 -3.16
C THR A 197 20.55 0.30 -3.21
N SER A 198 20.08 -0.35 -4.28
CA SER A 198 20.31 -1.76 -4.59
C SER A 198 21.61 -1.99 -5.38
N ASN A 199 22.50 -1.01 -5.47
CA ASN A 199 23.82 -1.06 -6.12
C ASN A 199 23.80 -1.42 -7.62
N HIS A 200 22.73 -1.10 -8.35
CA HIS A 200 22.74 -1.22 -9.80
C HIS A 200 23.59 -0.09 -10.42
N MET A 201 24.29 -0.40 -11.50
CA MET A 201 24.97 0.62 -12.31
C MET A 201 23.92 1.35 -13.17
N VAL A 202 23.66 2.61 -12.85
CA VAL A 202 22.63 3.40 -13.53
C VAL A 202 23.26 4.54 -14.34
N THR A 203 22.80 4.72 -15.56
CA THR A 203 22.97 5.94 -16.37
C THR A 203 21.61 6.61 -16.50
N ILE A 204 21.52 7.91 -16.23
CA ILE A 204 20.26 8.65 -16.24
C ILE A 204 20.21 9.69 -17.36
N TYR A 205 19.00 9.95 -17.83
CA TYR A 205 18.70 11.05 -18.74
C TYR A 205 17.32 11.65 -18.40
N ASP A 206 17.23 12.98 -18.50
CA ASP A 206 15.98 13.71 -18.46
C ASP A 206 16.10 14.92 -19.39
N THR A 207 15.01 15.28 -20.06
CA THR A 207 14.97 16.47 -20.93
C THR A 207 15.24 17.76 -20.14
N THR A 208 14.87 17.77 -18.85
CA THR A 208 15.14 18.87 -17.93
C THR A 208 16.34 18.52 -17.06
N PHE A 209 17.54 18.95 -17.45
CA PHE A 209 18.80 18.67 -16.74
C PHE A 209 18.75 18.93 -15.23
N ASN A 210 17.98 19.92 -14.77
CA ASN A 210 17.82 20.22 -13.36
C ASN A 210 17.27 19.02 -12.55
N ASN A 211 16.50 18.13 -13.17
CA ASN A 211 16.01 16.91 -12.52
C ASN A 211 17.13 15.90 -12.20
N CYS A 212 18.24 15.94 -12.93
CA CYS A 212 19.40 15.06 -12.73
C CYS A 212 20.29 15.51 -11.56
N ARG A 213 20.21 16.78 -11.13
CA ARG A 213 21.13 17.36 -10.13
C ARG A 213 21.16 16.59 -8.82
N ASP A 214 19.99 16.10 -8.38
CA ASP A 214 19.85 15.33 -7.13
C ASP A 214 20.68 14.03 -7.13
N PHE A 215 21.07 13.55 -8.33
CA PHE A 215 21.78 12.29 -8.54
C PHE A 215 23.29 12.43 -8.70
N ILE A 216 23.81 13.65 -8.93
CA ILE A 216 25.25 13.90 -9.10
C ILE A 216 26.04 13.44 -7.86
N GLN A 217 25.49 13.68 -6.66
CA GLN A 217 26.09 13.26 -5.39
C GLN A 217 26.21 11.74 -5.22
N PHE A 218 25.49 10.96 -6.02
CA PHE A 218 25.53 9.50 -6.00
C PHE A 218 26.50 8.92 -7.06
N GLY A 219 27.24 9.78 -7.78
CA GLY A 219 28.23 9.35 -8.78
C GLY A 219 27.63 8.70 -10.02
N VAL A 220 26.36 9.01 -10.33
CA VAL A 220 25.61 8.44 -11.46
C VAL A 220 26.07 9.10 -12.76
N THR A 221 26.21 8.30 -13.82
CA THR A 221 26.49 8.82 -15.17
C THR A 221 25.25 9.53 -15.70
N ILE A 222 25.41 10.75 -16.20
CA ILE A 222 24.33 11.52 -16.84
C ILE A 222 24.61 11.55 -18.35
N ALA A 223 23.70 10.95 -19.13
CA ALA A 223 23.75 10.98 -20.58
C ALA A 223 23.22 12.32 -21.14
N LEU A 224 23.61 12.68 -22.37
CA LEU A 224 23.16 13.91 -23.02
C LEU A 224 21.94 13.69 -23.91
N THR A 225 21.76 12.46 -24.42
CA THR A 225 20.64 12.07 -25.29
C THR A 225 20.10 10.69 -24.92
N PRO A 226 18.86 10.34 -25.30
CA PRO A 226 18.34 8.97 -25.20
C PRO A 226 19.23 7.93 -25.91
N ASP A 227 19.80 8.29 -27.07
CA ASP A 227 20.74 7.45 -27.81
C ASP A 227 22.00 7.12 -26.98
N ASP A 228 22.61 8.11 -26.32
CA ASP A 228 23.74 7.87 -25.42
C ASP A 228 23.40 6.85 -24.33
N VAL A 229 22.18 6.89 -23.78
CA VAL A 229 21.72 5.91 -22.79
C VAL A 229 21.71 4.51 -23.41
N VAL A 230 21.21 4.36 -24.64
CA VAL A 230 21.20 3.08 -25.36
C VAL A 230 22.62 2.57 -25.61
N GLN A 231 23.57 3.44 -25.98
CA GLN A 231 24.96 3.04 -26.19
C GLN A 231 25.62 2.55 -24.89
N MET A 232 25.35 3.22 -23.77
CA MET A 232 25.99 2.93 -22.49
C MET A 232 25.37 1.76 -21.73
N CYS A 233 24.12 1.39 -22.01
CA CYS A 233 23.33 0.46 -21.19
C CYS A 233 22.83 -0.77 -21.95
N ASP A 234 22.50 -1.83 -21.21
CA ASP A 234 21.91 -3.05 -21.75
C ASP A 234 20.38 -3.04 -21.64
N ILE A 235 19.85 -2.46 -20.56
CA ILE A 235 18.42 -2.33 -20.30
C ILE A 235 18.09 -0.87 -20.01
N ILE A 236 17.13 -0.33 -20.75
CA ILE A 236 16.73 1.07 -20.71
C ILE A 236 15.30 1.13 -20.20
N PHE A 237 15.10 1.70 -19.01
CA PHE A 237 13.80 2.02 -18.48
C PHE A 237 13.37 3.42 -18.93
N CYS A 238 12.11 3.59 -19.31
CA CYS A 238 11.51 4.87 -19.63
C CYS A 238 10.29 5.14 -18.74
N CYS A 239 10.23 6.32 -18.12
CA CYS A 239 9.13 6.75 -17.27
C CYS A 239 8.93 8.26 -17.41
N VAL A 240 8.17 8.67 -18.43
CA VAL A 240 7.92 10.08 -18.77
C VAL A 240 6.44 10.46 -18.56
N SER A 241 6.04 11.65 -19.01
CA SER A 241 4.74 12.23 -18.65
C SER A 241 3.53 11.63 -19.38
N ASP A 242 3.67 11.34 -20.68
CA ASP A 242 2.55 11.02 -21.58
C ASP A 242 3.05 10.38 -22.89
N SER A 243 2.10 9.90 -23.72
CA SER A 243 2.38 9.27 -25.02
C SER A 243 3.26 10.13 -25.95
N GLU A 244 3.06 11.46 -25.97
CA GLU A 244 3.83 12.35 -26.85
C GLU A 244 5.26 12.54 -26.36
N ALA A 245 5.47 12.58 -25.04
CA ALA A 245 6.81 12.55 -24.45
C ALA A 245 7.54 11.25 -24.78
N VAL A 246 6.87 10.09 -24.71
CA VAL A 246 7.48 8.82 -25.10
C VAL A 246 7.85 8.84 -26.58
N LYS A 247 6.95 9.31 -27.47
CA LYS A 247 7.24 9.41 -28.90
C LYS A 247 8.47 10.27 -29.18
N ARG A 248 8.64 11.40 -28.48
CA ARG A 248 9.86 12.24 -28.61
C ARG A 248 11.12 11.50 -28.16
N VAL A 249 11.06 10.73 -27.07
CA VAL A 249 12.21 9.93 -26.59
C VAL A 249 12.56 8.81 -27.58
N VAL A 250 11.56 8.16 -28.15
CA VAL A 250 11.75 6.99 -29.03
C VAL A 250 12.12 7.40 -30.45
N PHE A 251 11.28 8.23 -31.07
CA PHE A 251 11.35 8.61 -32.49
C PHE A 251 12.08 9.93 -32.77
N GLY A 252 12.43 10.69 -31.72
CA GLY A 252 13.14 11.95 -31.88
C GLY A 252 14.55 11.80 -32.44
N ASN A 253 15.14 12.93 -32.85
CA ASN A 253 16.57 12.98 -33.17
C ASN A 253 17.38 12.55 -31.95
N ASP A 254 18.40 11.72 -32.17
CA ASP A 254 19.18 11.07 -31.10
C ASP A 254 18.29 10.33 -30.07
N GLY A 255 17.16 9.81 -30.56
CA GLY A 255 16.22 9.00 -29.79
C GLY A 255 16.67 7.55 -29.63
N ILE A 256 15.82 6.75 -28.98
CA ILE A 256 16.08 5.32 -28.74
C ILE A 256 16.36 4.57 -30.04
N LEU A 257 15.60 4.84 -31.10
CA LEU A 257 15.75 4.12 -32.37
C LEU A 257 17.12 4.34 -33.02
N SER A 258 17.66 5.56 -32.95
CA SER A 258 19.00 5.88 -33.45
C SER A 258 20.08 5.08 -32.74
N GLY A 259 19.93 4.87 -31.42
CA GLY A 259 20.86 4.09 -30.65
C GLY A 259 20.76 2.58 -30.89
N LEU A 260 19.54 2.09 -31.11
CA LEU A 260 19.30 0.69 -31.46
C LEU A 260 19.90 0.34 -32.82
N GLU A 261 19.80 1.21 -33.81
CA GLU A 261 20.35 1.00 -35.16
C GLU A 261 21.86 0.79 -35.17
N ARG A 262 22.58 1.40 -34.22
CA ARG A 262 24.03 1.23 -34.07
C ARG A 262 24.43 0.11 -33.10
N SER A 263 23.45 -0.53 -32.47
CA SER A 263 23.66 -1.62 -31.52
C SER A 263 23.52 -2.99 -32.20
N PRO A 264 24.23 -4.03 -31.73
CA PRO A 264 23.99 -5.39 -32.20
C PRO A 264 22.54 -5.82 -31.97
N PRO A 265 21.86 -6.45 -32.94
CA PRO A 265 20.49 -6.92 -32.79
C PRO A 265 20.32 -7.84 -31.56
N GLY A 266 19.23 -7.65 -30.83
CA GLY A 266 18.88 -8.38 -29.61
C GLY A 266 19.64 -7.95 -28.35
N SER A 267 20.69 -7.12 -28.47
CA SER A 267 21.53 -6.76 -27.32
C SER A 267 20.84 -5.85 -26.30
N LYS A 268 19.96 -4.96 -26.75
CA LYS A 268 19.33 -3.92 -25.93
C LYS A 268 17.89 -4.27 -25.56
N GLY A 269 17.52 -4.09 -24.29
CA GLY A 269 16.14 -4.18 -23.81
C GLY A 269 15.58 -2.80 -23.48
N TYR A 270 14.39 -2.49 -23.96
CA TYR A 270 13.65 -1.27 -23.63
C TYR A 270 12.42 -1.62 -22.78
N VAL A 271 12.29 -0.97 -21.64
CA VAL A 271 11.21 -1.17 -20.67
C VAL A 271 10.39 0.10 -20.54
N GLU A 272 9.18 0.09 -21.09
CA GLU A 272 8.26 1.22 -21.06
C GLU A 272 7.39 1.19 -19.81
N MET A 273 7.51 2.20 -18.96
CA MET A 273 6.74 2.33 -17.71
C MET A 273 5.81 3.54 -17.70
N THR A 274 5.76 4.29 -18.79
CA THR A 274 4.88 5.45 -18.94
C THR A 274 3.44 5.00 -19.08
N THR A 275 2.52 5.75 -18.46
CA THR A 275 1.10 5.56 -18.69
C THR A 275 0.73 6.17 -20.04
N MET A 276 0.34 5.34 -20.99
CA MET A 276 0.10 5.72 -22.39
C MET A 276 -1.05 4.89 -22.98
N ASP A 277 -1.53 5.30 -24.15
CA ASP A 277 -2.57 4.56 -24.88
C ASP A 277 -2.01 3.30 -25.56
N SER A 278 -2.91 2.35 -25.85
CA SER A 278 -2.54 1.06 -26.43
C SER A 278 -1.89 1.18 -27.80
N THR A 279 -2.41 2.10 -28.63
CA THR A 279 -1.96 2.28 -30.00
C THR A 279 -0.51 2.74 -30.01
N THR A 280 -0.18 3.76 -29.20
CA THR A 280 1.20 4.21 -29.06
C THR A 280 2.11 3.12 -28.49
N SER A 281 1.64 2.29 -27.54
CA SER A 281 2.47 1.19 -27.00
C SER A 281 2.80 0.14 -28.05
N ILE A 282 1.82 -0.21 -28.91
CA ILE A 282 2.02 -1.15 -30.02
C ILE A 282 2.96 -0.55 -31.06
N GLU A 283 2.74 0.71 -31.46
CA GLU A 283 3.59 1.44 -32.40
C GLU A 283 5.07 1.45 -31.95
N ILE A 284 5.31 1.73 -30.67
CA ILE A 284 6.65 1.75 -30.08
C ILE A 284 7.26 0.35 -30.02
N ALA A 285 6.47 -0.65 -29.64
CA ALA A 285 6.93 -2.04 -29.61
C ALA A 285 7.40 -2.50 -30.99
N GLU A 286 6.62 -2.21 -32.03
CA GLU A 286 6.95 -2.51 -33.43
C GLU A 286 8.20 -1.76 -33.88
N ALA A 287 8.30 -0.45 -33.58
CA ALA A 287 9.45 0.35 -33.95
C ALA A 287 10.75 -0.16 -33.30
N ILE A 288 10.72 -0.45 -32.00
CA ILE A 288 11.89 -0.95 -31.25
C ILE A 288 12.32 -2.32 -31.75
N THR A 289 11.37 -3.23 -31.97
CA THR A 289 11.68 -4.58 -32.47
C THR A 289 12.19 -4.57 -33.91
N SER A 290 11.66 -3.69 -34.77
CA SER A 290 12.15 -3.52 -36.14
C SER A 290 13.61 -3.05 -36.23
N LYS A 291 14.09 -2.32 -35.22
CA LYS A 291 15.49 -1.88 -35.08
C LYS A 291 16.35 -2.83 -34.24
N GLY A 292 15.86 -4.04 -33.99
CA GLY A 292 16.59 -5.10 -33.28
C GLY A 292 16.61 -4.96 -31.76
N GLY A 293 15.83 -4.05 -31.17
CA GLY A 293 15.65 -3.98 -29.72
C GLY A 293 14.64 -5.01 -29.20
N ARG A 294 14.74 -5.37 -27.92
CA ARG A 294 13.72 -6.15 -27.21
C ARG A 294 12.80 -5.23 -26.42
N TYR A 295 11.49 -5.39 -26.52
CA TYR A 295 10.52 -4.49 -25.89
C TYR A 295 9.75 -5.17 -24.76
N LEU A 296 9.61 -4.47 -23.63
CA LEU A 296 8.73 -4.85 -22.53
C LEU A 296 7.93 -3.63 -22.08
N GLN A 297 6.61 -3.71 -22.10
CA GLN A 297 5.79 -2.74 -21.39
C GLN A 297 5.64 -3.20 -19.93
N ALA A 298 5.81 -2.30 -18.97
CA ALA A 298 5.75 -2.56 -17.53
C ALA A 298 4.96 -1.46 -16.80
N THR A 299 3.65 -1.65 -16.69
CA THR A 299 2.74 -0.72 -16.01
C THR A 299 2.97 -0.75 -14.49
N LEU A 300 3.14 0.44 -13.91
CA LEU A 300 3.30 0.63 -12.47
C LEU A 300 1.94 0.83 -11.80
N CYS A 301 1.52 -0.13 -11.00
CA CYS A 301 0.30 -0.09 -10.20
C CYS A 301 0.64 0.27 -8.75
N GLY A 302 0.22 1.46 -8.30
CA GLY A 302 0.38 1.89 -6.92
C GLY A 302 0.44 3.41 -6.77
N THR A 303 0.42 3.87 -5.52
CA THR A 303 0.54 5.30 -5.19
C THR A 303 2.00 5.74 -5.11
N THR A 304 2.25 7.06 -5.05
CA THR A 304 3.60 7.59 -4.78
C THR A 304 4.18 6.98 -3.49
N THR A 305 3.36 6.83 -2.44
CA THR A 305 3.82 6.24 -1.17
C THR A 305 4.23 4.77 -1.35
N MET A 306 3.54 4.01 -2.19
CA MET A 306 3.96 2.64 -2.52
C MET A 306 5.28 2.63 -3.30
N ALA A 307 5.49 3.58 -4.21
CA ALA A 307 6.77 3.74 -4.90
C ALA A 307 7.91 4.06 -3.93
N GLU A 308 7.70 5.00 -3.00
CA GLU A 308 8.68 5.37 -1.98
C GLU A 308 9.04 4.18 -1.08
N ASN A 309 8.06 3.34 -0.76
CA ASN A 309 8.24 2.14 0.05
C ASN A 309 8.76 0.93 -0.72
N GLY A 310 8.96 1.03 -2.04
CA GLY A 310 9.39 -0.09 -2.89
C GLY A 310 8.35 -1.22 -2.96
N SER A 311 7.06 -0.90 -2.81
CA SER A 311 5.97 -1.88 -2.71
C SER A 311 4.99 -1.80 -3.88
N LEU A 312 5.41 -1.26 -5.02
CA LEU A 312 4.60 -1.23 -6.24
C LEU A 312 4.21 -2.64 -6.69
N LEU A 313 3.12 -2.71 -7.45
CA LEU A 313 2.80 -3.85 -8.30
C LEU A 313 3.20 -3.50 -9.73
N ILE A 314 3.99 -4.34 -10.37
CA ILE A 314 4.39 -4.18 -11.77
C ILE A 314 3.68 -5.25 -12.60
N LEU A 315 2.92 -4.79 -13.59
CA LEU A 315 2.26 -5.64 -14.58
C LEU A 315 2.96 -5.45 -15.92
N SER A 316 3.49 -6.53 -16.48
CA SER A 316 4.31 -6.48 -17.67
C SER A 316 3.73 -7.29 -18.83
N ALA A 317 3.99 -6.86 -20.06
CA ALA A 317 3.74 -7.62 -21.27
C ALA A 317 4.78 -7.32 -22.36
N GLY A 318 5.17 -8.34 -23.11
CA GLY A 318 6.23 -8.26 -24.14
C GLY A 318 7.29 -9.33 -23.95
N ASP A 319 8.56 -8.96 -24.18
CA ASP A 319 9.70 -9.88 -24.19
C ASP A 319 9.96 -10.51 -22.82
N GLN A 320 9.90 -11.85 -22.76
CA GLN A 320 10.12 -12.60 -21.53
C GLN A 320 11.53 -12.46 -20.97
N GLN A 321 12.52 -12.43 -21.85
CA GLN A 321 13.92 -12.37 -21.44
C GLN A 321 14.24 -11.01 -20.84
N VAL A 322 13.68 -9.92 -21.39
CA VAL A 322 13.78 -8.59 -20.78
C VAL A 322 13.15 -8.59 -19.38
N PHE A 323 11.98 -9.21 -19.21
CA PHE A 323 11.35 -9.32 -17.88
C PHE A 323 12.24 -10.07 -16.88
N ILE A 324 12.86 -11.18 -17.30
CA ILE A 324 13.80 -11.95 -16.47
C ILE A 324 15.04 -11.13 -16.14
N ASP A 325 15.63 -10.47 -17.13
CA ASP A 325 16.83 -9.65 -16.97
C ASP A 325 16.57 -8.45 -16.03
N CYS A 326 15.32 -7.96 -15.96
CA CYS A 326 14.88 -6.88 -15.08
C CYS A 326 14.51 -7.34 -13.66
N ASN A 327 14.56 -8.64 -13.34
CA ASN A 327 14.00 -9.15 -12.09
C ASN A 327 14.60 -8.47 -10.84
N THR A 328 15.92 -8.27 -10.79
CA THR A 328 16.58 -7.60 -9.65
C THR A 328 16.25 -6.12 -9.59
N CYS A 329 16.06 -5.46 -10.74
CA CYS A 329 15.61 -4.08 -10.84
C CYS A 329 14.18 -3.95 -10.30
N PHE A 330 13.24 -4.77 -10.77
CA PHE A 330 11.87 -4.78 -10.29
C PHE A 330 11.77 -5.07 -8.79
N CYS A 331 12.54 -6.04 -8.27
CA CYS A 331 12.59 -6.31 -6.83
C CYS A 331 13.07 -5.13 -5.98
N SER A 332 13.81 -4.17 -6.56
CA SER A 332 14.29 -3.00 -5.81
C SER A 332 13.18 -2.00 -5.48
N PHE A 333 12.14 -1.90 -6.30
CA PHE A 333 11.08 -0.89 -6.16
C PHE A 333 9.65 -1.45 -6.21
N SER A 334 9.48 -2.78 -6.26
CA SER A 334 8.18 -3.44 -6.26
C SER A 334 8.13 -4.61 -5.27
N GLY A 335 6.96 -4.81 -4.68
CA GLY A 335 6.68 -6.02 -3.90
C GLY A 335 6.30 -7.20 -4.79
N ILE A 336 5.73 -6.92 -5.96
CA ILE A 336 5.26 -7.91 -6.92
C ILE A 336 5.52 -7.41 -8.34
N ALA A 337 6.19 -8.22 -9.15
CA ALA A 337 6.28 -8.05 -10.59
C ALA A 337 5.74 -9.30 -11.31
N ARG A 338 4.96 -9.11 -12.39
CA ARG A 338 4.33 -10.20 -13.14
C ARG A 338 4.36 -9.93 -14.64
N LEU A 339 4.84 -10.91 -15.40
CA LEU A 339 4.63 -10.98 -16.84
C LEU A 339 3.27 -11.63 -17.10
N LEU A 340 2.35 -10.89 -17.73
CA LEU A 340 0.98 -11.32 -17.97
C LEU A 340 0.80 -11.95 -19.36
N SER A 341 1.52 -11.42 -20.35
CA SER A 341 1.41 -11.85 -21.74
C SER A 341 2.67 -11.47 -22.53
N TYR A 342 2.88 -12.11 -23.66
CA TYR A 342 3.84 -11.66 -24.67
C TYR A 342 3.23 -10.59 -25.60
N ASP A 343 1.91 -10.52 -25.67
CA ASP A 343 1.17 -9.48 -26.40
C ASP A 343 1.11 -8.19 -25.58
N VAL A 344 1.80 -7.15 -26.06
CA VAL A 344 1.85 -5.80 -25.48
C VAL A 344 0.44 -5.20 -25.32
N GLY A 345 -0.47 -5.46 -26.26
CA GLY A 345 -1.84 -4.95 -26.22
C GLY A 345 -2.66 -5.45 -25.01
N CYS A 346 -2.22 -6.54 -24.37
CA CYS A 346 -2.88 -7.13 -23.21
C CYS A 346 -2.94 -6.18 -22.00
N LEU A 347 -1.88 -5.40 -21.74
CA LEU A 347 -1.85 -4.51 -20.56
C LEU A 347 -2.90 -3.42 -20.62
N SER A 348 -3.15 -2.87 -21.81
CA SER A 348 -4.18 -1.84 -21.99
C SER A 348 -5.57 -2.41 -21.69
N LYS A 349 -5.85 -3.65 -22.13
CA LYS A 349 -7.11 -4.34 -21.82
C LYS A 349 -7.26 -4.57 -20.31
N ILE A 350 -6.20 -5.05 -19.65
CA ILE A 350 -6.21 -5.28 -18.19
C ILE A 350 -6.41 -3.98 -17.42
N ASN A 351 -5.77 -2.89 -17.85
CA ASN A 351 -5.94 -1.59 -17.23
C ASN A 351 -7.39 -1.08 -17.36
N ILE A 352 -8.01 -1.21 -18.53
CA ILE A 352 -9.42 -0.87 -18.75
C ILE A 352 -10.33 -1.74 -17.85
N ILE A 353 -10.06 -3.04 -17.75
CA ILE A 353 -10.82 -3.96 -16.87
C ILE A 353 -10.66 -3.57 -15.38
N ASN A 354 -9.47 -3.15 -14.97
CA ASN A 354 -9.21 -2.67 -13.62
C ASN A 354 -9.96 -1.36 -13.33
N ASN A 355 -9.90 -0.39 -14.24
CA ASN A 355 -10.61 0.88 -14.12
C ASN A 355 -12.13 0.70 -14.18
N MET A 356 -12.62 -0.31 -14.90
CA MET A 356 -14.03 -0.73 -14.85
C MET A 356 -14.43 -1.15 -13.43
N LEU A 357 -13.62 -1.98 -12.75
CA LEU A 357 -13.90 -2.40 -11.38
C LEU A 357 -13.89 -1.23 -10.40
N ILE A 358 -12.95 -0.30 -10.56
CA ILE A 358 -12.87 0.94 -9.77
C ILE A 358 -14.16 1.76 -9.92
N GLY A 359 -14.58 2.01 -11.17
CA GLY A 359 -15.80 2.79 -11.44
C GLY A 359 -17.06 2.14 -10.87
N ILE A 360 -17.19 0.82 -11.00
CA ILE A 360 -18.32 0.07 -10.42
C ILE A 360 -18.30 0.17 -8.88
N SER A 361 -17.13 0.03 -8.26
CA SER A 361 -16.97 0.13 -6.81
C SER A 361 -17.33 1.52 -6.29
N HIS A 362 -16.99 2.57 -7.06
CA HIS A 362 -17.32 3.95 -6.74
C HIS A 362 -18.83 4.18 -6.74
N VAL A 363 -19.53 3.75 -7.79
CA VAL A 363 -20.99 3.83 -7.88
C VAL A 363 -21.66 3.06 -6.75
N ALA A 364 -21.23 1.83 -6.49
CA ALA A 364 -21.80 0.98 -5.46
C ALA A 364 -21.65 1.59 -4.06
N LEU A 365 -20.47 2.13 -3.73
CA LEU A 365 -20.22 2.77 -2.45
C LEU A 365 -21.00 4.08 -2.30
N ALA A 366 -21.07 4.89 -3.37
CA ALA A 366 -21.86 6.12 -3.37
C ALA A 366 -23.35 5.87 -3.10
N GLU A 367 -23.91 4.81 -3.70
CA GLU A 367 -25.29 4.38 -3.45
C GLU A 367 -25.49 3.94 -2.00
N CYS A 368 -24.57 3.12 -1.48
CA CYS A 368 -24.63 2.62 -0.10
C CYS A 368 -24.55 3.77 0.91
N LEU A 369 -23.61 4.70 0.75
CA LEU A 369 -23.47 5.85 1.65
C LEU A 369 -24.71 6.74 1.64
N THR A 370 -25.26 7.01 0.44
CA THR A 370 -26.52 7.77 0.34
C THR A 370 -27.66 7.04 1.03
N PHE A 371 -27.74 5.71 0.90
CA PHE A 371 -28.78 4.91 1.54
C PHE A 371 -28.64 4.88 3.08
N VAL A 372 -27.40 4.76 3.58
CA VAL A 372 -27.07 4.87 5.01
C VAL A 372 -27.56 6.20 5.58
N GLU A 373 -27.31 7.32 4.88
CA GLU A 373 -27.81 8.64 5.27
C GLU A 373 -29.34 8.69 5.30
N ARG A 374 -30.02 8.13 4.29
CA ARG A 374 -31.50 8.08 4.26
C ARG A 374 -32.11 7.22 5.35
N CYS A 375 -31.40 6.17 5.79
CA CYS A 375 -31.79 5.38 6.94
C CYS A 375 -31.51 6.10 8.28
N ASN A 376 -31.04 7.36 8.26
CA ASN A 376 -30.62 8.12 9.44
C ASN A 376 -29.50 7.44 10.23
N LEU A 377 -28.61 6.72 9.53
CA LEU A 377 -27.42 6.10 10.11
C LEU A 377 -26.19 6.95 9.85
N ASN A 378 -25.15 6.77 10.68
CA ASN A 378 -23.90 7.53 10.56
C ASN A 378 -22.99 6.95 9.46
N PRO A 379 -22.68 7.70 8.38
CA PRO A 379 -21.83 7.24 7.28
C PRO A 379 -20.38 6.97 7.68
N ASP A 380 -19.80 7.74 8.61
CA ASP A 380 -18.44 7.51 9.12
C ASP A 380 -18.35 6.17 9.85
N LEU A 381 -19.37 5.85 10.67
CA LEU A 381 -19.44 4.57 11.38
C LEU A 381 -19.66 3.41 10.41
N PHE A 382 -20.42 3.62 9.33
CA PHE A 382 -20.56 2.62 8.28
C PHE A 382 -19.21 2.36 7.58
N MET A 383 -18.43 3.41 7.26
CA MET A 383 -17.10 3.23 6.68
C MET A 383 -16.13 2.52 7.62
N ASP A 384 -16.17 2.79 8.93
CA ASP A 384 -15.39 2.04 9.93
C ASP A 384 -15.76 0.54 9.93
N ILE A 385 -17.04 0.21 9.78
CA ILE A 385 -17.49 -1.18 9.61
C ILE A 385 -16.96 -1.78 8.30
N VAL A 386 -17.06 -1.07 7.18
CA VAL A 386 -16.57 -1.54 5.87
C VAL A 386 -15.07 -1.86 5.95
N GLU A 387 -14.27 -0.95 6.48
CA GLU A 387 -12.81 -1.09 6.61
C GLU A 387 -12.39 -2.26 7.52
N ASN A 388 -13.11 -2.50 8.62
CA ASN A 388 -12.80 -3.58 9.56
C ASN A 388 -13.52 -4.91 9.25
N SER A 389 -14.29 -4.98 8.16
CA SER A 389 -15.00 -6.19 7.72
C SER A 389 -14.27 -6.91 6.58
N GLN A 390 -14.89 -7.94 6.02
CA GLN A 390 -14.40 -8.66 4.83
C GLN A 390 -14.35 -7.77 3.57
N LEU A 391 -14.99 -6.60 3.60
CA LEU A 391 -14.96 -5.61 2.51
C LEU A 391 -13.72 -4.70 2.58
N GLY A 392 -12.95 -4.76 3.67
CA GLY A 392 -11.81 -3.88 3.92
C GLY A 392 -10.81 -3.91 2.76
N SER A 393 -10.72 -2.80 2.03
CA SER A 393 -9.76 -2.63 0.93
C SER A 393 -9.28 -1.19 0.85
N PRO A 394 -8.02 -0.96 0.45
CA PRO A 394 -7.50 0.41 0.27
C PRO A 394 -8.31 1.25 -0.72
N LEU A 395 -8.90 0.60 -1.73
CA LEU A 395 -9.75 1.26 -2.72
C LEU A 395 -11.03 1.81 -2.08
N LEU A 396 -11.79 0.98 -1.36
CA LEU A 396 -13.04 1.43 -0.74
C LEU A 396 -12.80 2.46 0.36
N ALA A 397 -11.71 2.33 1.13
CA ALA A 397 -11.32 3.34 2.10
C ALA A 397 -11.04 4.70 1.42
N HIS A 398 -10.28 4.69 0.33
CA HIS A 398 -9.97 5.91 -0.42
C HIS A 398 -11.22 6.56 -1.04
N ILE A 399 -12.08 5.77 -1.69
CA ILE A 399 -13.35 6.26 -2.25
C ILE A 399 -14.21 6.81 -1.11
N GLY A 400 -14.37 6.07 -0.01
CA GLY A 400 -15.18 6.49 1.14
C GLY A 400 -14.69 7.79 1.76
N GLU A 401 -13.39 7.95 1.97
CA GLU A 401 -12.80 9.21 2.45
C GLU A 401 -13.13 10.38 1.51
N SER A 402 -12.97 10.18 0.19
CA SER A 402 -13.31 11.18 -0.82
C SER A 402 -14.78 11.58 -0.74
N LEU A 403 -15.69 10.60 -0.68
CA LEU A 403 -17.13 10.82 -0.63
C LEU A 403 -17.59 11.51 0.68
N LEU A 404 -17.07 11.06 1.82
CA LEU A 404 -17.42 11.60 3.14
C LEU A 404 -16.87 13.00 3.37
N SER A 405 -15.69 13.30 2.82
CA SER A 405 -15.09 14.64 2.95
C SER A 405 -15.95 15.73 2.32
N ARG A 406 -16.81 15.35 1.35
CA ARG A 406 -17.58 16.26 0.48
C ARG A 406 -16.74 17.36 -0.15
N ALA A 407 -15.42 17.16 -0.18
CA ALA A 407 -14.45 18.08 -0.75
C ALA A 407 -14.27 17.71 -2.22
N PHE A 408 -15.34 17.83 -2.99
CA PHE A 408 -15.27 17.60 -4.42
C PHE A 408 -14.76 18.87 -5.09
N PRO A 409 -13.58 18.85 -5.74
CA PRO A 409 -13.09 20.00 -6.47
C PRO A 409 -14.10 20.34 -7.59
N ASN A 410 -14.21 21.61 -7.99
CA ASN A 410 -14.98 22.02 -9.18
C ASN A 410 -14.44 21.40 -10.50
N ASP A 411 -13.39 20.57 -10.42
CA ASP A 411 -12.82 19.84 -11.53
C ASP A 411 -13.59 18.54 -11.83
N THR A 412 -14.34 18.56 -12.92
CA THR A 412 -15.07 17.39 -13.45
C THR A 412 -14.18 16.42 -14.23
N SER A 413 -12.86 16.65 -14.31
CA SER A 413 -11.95 15.84 -15.11
C SER A 413 -11.88 14.38 -14.66
N ALA A 414 -12.01 14.11 -13.36
CA ALA A 414 -12.01 12.76 -12.81
C ALA A 414 -13.22 11.94 -13.29
N VAL A 415 -14.43 12.51 -13.16
CA VAL A 415 -15.68 11.92 -13.68
C VAL A 415 -15.60 11.69 -15.19
N LYS A 416 -15.06 12.66 -15.94
CA LYS A 416 -14.87 12.52 -17.40
C LYS A 416 -13.94 11.37 -17.77
N ARG A 417 -12.81 11.21 -17.06
CA ARG A 417 -11.85 10.11 -17.28
C ARG A 417 -12.49 8.77 -16.94
N GLN A 418 -13.13 8.65 -15.78
CA GLN A 418 -13.77 7.40 -15.36
C GLN A 418 -14.92 6.99 -16.30
N GLN A 419 -15.72 7.95 -16.77
CA GLN A 419 -16.77 7.71 -17.77
C GLN A 419 -16.19 7.17 -19.09
N LYS A 420 -15.08 7.77 -19.55
CA LYS A 420 -14.37 7.30 -20.75
C LYS A 420 -13.90 5.85 -20.58
N ASP A 421 -13.32 5.50 -19.44
CA ASP A 421 -12.82 4.14 -19.18
C ASP A 421 -13.94 3.09 -19.14
N LEU A 422 -15.09 3.42 -18.55
CA LEU A 422 -16.27 2.54 -18.57
C LEU A 422 -16.82 2.36 -19.99
N GLN A 423 -16.83 3.42 -20.80
CA GLN A 423 -17.22 3.33 -22.21
C GLN A 423 -16.24 2.47 -23.01
N LEU A 424 -14.93 2.61 -22.77
CA LEU A 424 -13.91 1.76 -23.38
C LEU A 424 -14.11 0.29 -23.00
N ALA A 425 -14.37 0.00 -21.72
CA ALA A 425 -14.65 -1.35 -21.25
C ALA A 425 -15.85 -1.98 -21.97
N LEU A 426 -16.94 -1.21 -22.16
CA LEU A 426 -18.11 -1.67 -22.92
C LEU A 426 -17.78 -1.94 -24.39
N SER A 427 -16.86 -1.17 -24.99
CA SER A 427 -16.45 -1.36 -26.39
C SER A 427 -15.43 -2.48 -26.61
N LEU A 428 -14.77 -2.97 -25.56
CA LEU A 428 -13.80 -4.07 -25.68
C LEU A 428 -14.47 -5.41 -26.04
N ASP A 429 -15.74 -5.59 -25.70
CA ASP A 429 -16.53 -6.73 -26.14
C ASP A 429 -17.09 -6.48 -27.55
N THR A 430 -16.23 -6.63 -28.55
CA THR A 430 -16.58 -6.36 -29.96
C THR A 430 -17.65 -7.31 -30.51
N ASN A 431 -17.78 -8.51 -29.94
CA ASN A 431 -18.72 -9.52 -30.40
C ASN A 431 -20.06 -9.45 -29.66
N GLY A 432 -20.14 -8.65 -28.58
CA GLY A 432 -21.34 -8.49 -27.77
C GLY A 432 -21.79 -9.78 -27.06
N GLU A 433 -20.89 -10.74 -26.89
CA GLU A 433 -21.21 -12.03 -26.27
C GLU A 433 -21.35 -11.88 -24.74
N LEU A 434 -20.64 -10.92 -24.14
CA LEU A 434 -20.64 -10.65 -22.71
C LEU A 434 -21.57 -9.49 -22.36
N LYS A 435 -22.72 -9.82 -21.74
CA LYS A 435 -23.65 -8.81 -21.24
C LYS A 435 -23.11 -8.14 -19.97
N MET A 436 -22.44 -6.99 -20.14
CA MET A 436 -21.86 -6.18 -19.05
C MET A 436 -22.86 -5.23 -18.38
N PHE A 437 -23.94 -5.77 -17.80
CA PHE A 437 -25.03 -4.95 -17.25
C PHE A 437 -24.61 -3.95 -16.16
N VAL A 438 -23.77 -4.39 -15.22
CA VAL A 438 -23.31 -3.55 -14.10
C VAL A 438 -22.47 -2.39 -14.62
N THR A 439 -21.55 -2.66 -15.54
CA THR A 439 -20.73 -1.64 -16.20
C THR A 439 -21.57 -0.65 -16.99
N ALA A 440 -22.60 -1.14 -17.71
CA ALA A 440 -23.51 -0.28 -18.46
C ALA A 440 -24.25 0.70 -17.54
N MET A 441 -24.78 0.23 -16.41
CA MET A 441 -25.45 1.10 -15.43
C MET A 441 -24.50 2.10 -14.78
N ALA A 442 -23.30 1.64 -14.39
CA ALA A 442 -22.28 2.54 -13.88
C ALA A 442 -21.92 3.63 -14.90
N ASN A 443 -21.75 3.28 -16.17
CA ASN A 443 -21.47 4.24 -17.24
C ASN A 443 -22.58 5.27 -17.40
N GLU A 444 -23.86 4.88 -17.35
CA GLU A 444 -24.98 5.83 -17.41
C GLU A 444 -25.01 6.79 -16.22
N LEU A 445 -24.68 6.32 -15.02
CA LEU A 445 -24.57 7.19 -13.83
C LEU A 445 -23.42 8.19 -13.97
N PHE A 446 -22.25 7.76 -14.46
CA PHE A 446 -21.13 8.67 -14.75
C PHE A 446 -21.44 9.64 -15.91
N LYS A 447 -22.22 9.23 -16.92
CA LYS A 447 -22.71 10.14 -17.97
C LYS A 447 -23.63 11.20 -17.39
N ARG A 448 -24.54 10.83 -16.48
CA ARG A 448 -25.41 11.77 -15.78
C ARG A 448 -24.59 12.74 -14.93
N ALA A 449 -23.64 12.25 -14.13
CA ALA A 449 -22.73 13.09 -13.35
C ALA A 449 -22.00 14.10 -14.25
N LYS A 450 -21.45 13.63 -15.37
CA LYS A 450 -20.78 14.48 -16.36
C LYS A 450 -21.69 15.55 -16.98
N ARG A 451 -22.93 15.18 -17.33
CA ARG A 451 -23.92 16.08 -17.94
C ARG A 451 -24.33 17.18 -16.96
N ASP A 452 -24.58 16.80 -15.72
CA ASP A 452 -25.05 17.70 -14.67
C ASP A 452 -23.86 18.45 -14.00
N HIS A 453 -22.66 18.34 -14.57
CA HIS A 453 -21.41 18.95 -14.12
C HIS A 453 -21.01 18.60 -12.68
N TYR A 454 -21.44 17.44 -12.19
CA TYR A 454 -21.00 16.93 -10.91
C TYR A 454 -19.54 16.50 -10.95
N SER A 455 -18.89 16.80 -9.85
CA SER A 455 -17.51 16.44 -9.56
C SER A 455 -17.37 15.00 -9.10
N ASP A 456 -18.47 14.35 -8.67
CA ASP A 456 -18.52 12.95 -8.30
C ASP A 456 -19.87 12.30 -8.66
N VAL A 457 -19.91 10.97 -8.77
CA VAL A 457 -21.16 10.22 -8.98
C VAL A 457 -22.05 10.19 -7.73
N TYR A 458 -21.48 10.40 -6.55
CA TYR A 458 -22.24 10.55 -5.31
C TYR A 458 -23.24 11.71 -5.35
N ASP A 459 -22.89 12.82 -6.01
CA ASP A 459 -23.80 13.96 -6.19
C ASP A 459 -25.06 13.60 -6.99
N VAL A 460 -24.97 12.62 -7.90
CA VAL A 460 -26.13 12.10 -8.63
C VAL A 460 -27.17 11.52 -7.66
N TYR A 461 -26.70 10.84 -6.61
CA TYR A 461 -27.57 10.19 -5.63
C TYR A 461 -28.14 11.15 -4.60
N THR A 462 -27.37 12.17 -4.19
CA THR A 462 -27.82 13.19 -3.23
C THR A 462 -28.78 14.19 -3.86
N MET A 463 -28.48 14.69 -5.07
CA MET A 463 -29.29 15.70 -5.77
C MET A 463 -30.53 15.14 -6.47
N ALA A 464 -30.65 13.83 -6.68
CA ALA A 464 -31.89 13.23 -7.18
C ALA A 464 -33.09 13.36 -6.20
N ASN A 465 -32.92 14.01 -5.04
CA ASN A 465 -33.95 14.15 -3.99
C ASN A 465 -34.11 15.59 -3.49
N TYR A 466 -33.78 16.60 -4.30
CA TYR A 466 -34.24 17.97 -4.10
C TYR A 466 -35.17 18.39 -5.23
#